data_AF-A0A9P4TXW9-F1
#
_entry.id   AF-A0A9P4TXW9-F1
#
_cell.length_a   1.000
_cell.length_b   1.000
_cell.length_c   1.000
_cell.angle_alpha   90.00
_cell.angle_beta   90.00
_cell.angle_gamma   90.00
#
_symmetry.space_group_name_H-M   'P 1'
#
loop_
_entity.id
_entity.type
_entity.pdbx_description
1 polymer ?
#
loop_
_entity_poly.entity_id
_entity_poly.type
_entity_poly.pdbx_seq_one_letter_code
_entity_poly.pdbx_strand_id
1 'polypeptide(L)'
;MSTTATVTCSDPRVIPEHYLKIGRGEAAVIRNAGGRVSDAMRSLAALDALGNTGTVMVVHHTDCGMTHMSDSGVKKMLRERAPERSAEIDDMEFGQILEYSIKEDLNILRESPYLSTDLNILGYNLDIHTGLLTEVK
;
A
#
# COMPACT_ATOMS: atom_id res chain seq x y z
N MET A 1 -17.84 -11.21 -12.50
CA MET A 1 -16.80 -11.74 -11.61
C MET A 1 -16.24 -10.55 -10.87
N SER A 2 -16.28 -10.54 -9.55
CA SER A 2 -15.62 -9.49 -8.76
C SER A 2 -14.10 -9.73 -8.82
N THR A 3 -13.33 -8.69 -9.12
CA THR A 3 -11.87 -8.75 -9.18
C THR A 3 -11.25 -8.19 -7.90
N THR A 4 -10.11 -8.74 -7.51
CA THR A 4 -9.34 -8.27 -6.36
C THR A 4 -8.33 -7.22 -6.82
N ALA A 5 -8.29 -6.08 -6.13
CA ALA A 5 -7.20 -5.11 -6.21
C ALA A 5 -6.30 -5.26 -4.97
N THR A 6 -5.00 -5.46 -5.18
CA THR A 6 -4.01 -5.58 -4.11
C THR A 6 -3.13 -4.34 -4.04
N VAL A 7 -3.00 -3.76 -2.86
CA VAL A 7 -2.00 -2.73 -2.56
C VAL A 7 -0.88 -3.37 -1.74
N THR A 8 0.36 -3.24 -2.19
CA THR A 8 1.51 -3.85 -1.49
C THR A 8 2.82 -3.12 -1.74
N CYS A 9 3.87 -3.48 -1.02
CA CYS A 9 5.16 -2.80 -1.08
C CYS A 9 5.89 -3.04 -2.40
N SER A 10 6.69 -2.07 -2.83
CA SER A 10 7.63 -2.17 -3.95
C SER A 10 8.90 -2.97 -3.63
N ASP A 11 9.02 -3.54 -2.43
CA ASP A 11 10.16 -4.38 -2.03
C ASP A 11 10.34 -5.56 -3.00
N PRO A 12 11.55 -5.78 -3.55
CA PRO A 12 11.79 -6.82 -4.56
C PRO A 12 11.60 -8.25 -4.01
N ARG A 13 11.62 -8.44 -2.69
CA ARG A 13 11.37 -9.73 -2.03
C ARG A 13 9.87 -10.06 -1.97
N VAL A 14 9.01 -9.05 -2.13
CA VAL A 14 7.56 -9.21 -2.16
C VAL A 14 7.13 -9.52 -3.60
N ILE A 15 6.65 -10.74 -3.82
CA ILE A 15 6.17 -11.23 -5.11
C ILE A 15 4.67 -11.54 -4.98
N PRO A 16 3.78 -10.60 -5.37
CA PRO A 16 2.33 -10.71 -5.15
C PRO A 16 1.72 -11.99 -5.68
N GLU A 17 2.12 -12.41 -6.86
CA GLU A 17 1.64 -13.61 -7.54
C GLU A 17 1.88 -14.88 -6.71
N HIS A 18 2.96 -14.92 -5.92
CA HIS A 18 3.31 -16.08 -5.11
C HIS A 18 2.41 -16.25 -3.89
N TYR A 19 2.24 -15.20 -3.08
CA TYR A 19 1.44 -15.30 -1.86
C TYR A 19 -0.07 -15.24 -2.14
N LEU A 20 -0.48 -14.60 -3.23
CA LEU A 20 -1.88 -14.60 -3.68
C LEU A 20 -2.27 -15.86 -4.44
N LYS A 21 -1.28 -16.61 -4.98
CA LYS A 21 -1.51 -17.78 -5.84
C LYS A 21 -2.36 -17.44 -7.08
N ILE A 22 -2.11 -16.27 -7.66
CA ILE A 22 -2.85 -15.77 -8.82
C ILE A 22 -2.04 -15.89 -10.12
N GLY A 23 -2.76 -16.11 -11.21
CA GLY A 23 -2.26 -16.08 -12.58
C GLY A 23 -2.44 -14.73 -13.27
N ARG A 24 -2.10 -14.70 -14.57
CA ARG A 24 -2.21 -13.50 -15.40
C ARG A 24 -3.66 -13.04 -15.53
N GLY A 25 -3.92 -11.79 -15.16
CA GLY A 25 -5.23 -11.14 -15.32
C GLY A 25 -6.23 -11.39 -14.19
N GLU A 26 -5.82 -12.07 -13.11
CA GLU A 26 -6.73 -12.43 -12.01
C GLU A 26 -6.86 -11.35 -10.92
N ALA A 27 -5.86 -10.47 -10.78
CA ALA A 27 -5.91 -9.34 -9.85
C ALA A 27 -5.17 -8.12 -10.41
N ALA A 28 -5.65 -6.93 -10.03
CA ALA A 28 -4.86 -5.72 -10.16
C ALA A 28 -3.88 -5.63 -8.99
N VAL A 29 -2.63 -5.23 -9.25
CA VAL A 29 -1.60 -5.09 -8.21
C VAL A 29 -1.01 -3.68 -8.30
N ILE A 30 -1.19 -2.90 -7.25
CA ILE A 30 -0.65 -1.54 -7.09
C ILE A 30 0.48 -1.61 -6.09
N ARG A 31 1.65 -1.08 -6.46
CA ARG A 31 2.87 -1.14 -5.63
C ARG A 31 3.49 0.23 -5.43
N ASN A 32 3.83 0.55 -4.19
CA ASN A 32 4.59 1.75 -3.81
C ASN A 32 5.47 1.46 -2.59
N ALA A 33 6.29 2.43 -2.17
CA ALA A 33 7.12 2.29 -0.98
C ALA A 33 6.23 2.09 0.26
N GLY A 34 6.39 0.97 0.96
CA GLY A 34 5.59 0.62 2.14
C GLY A 34 4.23 0.00 1.84
N GLY A 35 3.72 0.04 0.61
CA GLY A 35 2.40 -0.51 0.29
C GLY A 35 1.26 0.33 0.88
N ARG A 36 1.44 1.66 0.91
CA ARG A 36 0.52 2.62 1.52
C ARG A 36 -0.69 2.88 0.64
N VAL A 37 -1.87 2.90 1.26
CA VAL A 37 -3.13 3.18 0.56
C VAL A 37 -3.23 4.63 0.12
N SER A 38 -2.73 5.57 0.92
CA SER A 38 -2.77 7.01 0.61
C SER A 38 -2.19 7.30 -0.78
N ASP A 39 -1.05 6.70 -1.10
CA ASP A 39 -0.37 6.85 -2.38
C ASP A 39 -0.98 5.97 -3.51
N ALA A 40 -1.70 4.90 -3.14
CA ALA A 40 -2.42 4.04 -4.09
C ALA A 40 -3.83 4.54 -4.47
N MET A 41 -4.40 5.49 -3.70
CA MET A 41 -5.82 5.85 -3.73
C MET A 41 -6.33 6.24 -5.11
N ARG A 42 -5.57 7.06 -5.85
CA ARG A 42 -5.96 7.49 -7.21
C ARG A 42 -6.16 6.30 -8.15
N SER A 43 -5.28 5.30 -8.07
CA SER A 43 -5.37 4.09 -8.90
C SER A 43 -6.51 3.19 -8.46
N LEU A 44 -6.72 3.01 -7.16
CA LEU A 44 -7.84 2.24 -6.62
C LEU A 44 -9.19 2.83 -7.04
N ALA A 45 -9.39 4.14 -6.85
CA ALA A 45 -10.62 4.83 -7.23
C ALA A 45 -10.92 4.69 -8.72
N ALA A 46 -9.90 4.74 -9.58
CA ALA A 46 -10.06 4.50 -11.01
C ALA A 46 -10.49 3.06 -11.32
N LEU A 47 -9.88 2.06 -10.68
CA LEU A 47 -10.25 0.65 -10.87
C LEU A 47 -11.67 0.35 -10.36
N ASP A 48 -12.04 0.93 -9.23
CA ASP A 48 -13.37 0.80 -8.65
C ASP A 48 -14.44 1.45 -9.54
N ALA A 49 -14.22 2.69 -9.99
CA ALA A 49 -15.15 3.39 -10.88
C ALA A 49 -15.36 2.71 -12.24
N LEU A 50 -14.39 1.92 -12.72
CA LEU A 50 -14.52 1.11 -13.93
C LEU A 50 -15.38 -0.16 -13.72
N GLY A 51 -15.83 -0.41 -12.49
CA GLY A 51 -16.99 -1.27 -12.19
C GLY A 51 -16.71 -2.75 -11.99
N ASN A 52 -15.49 -3.15 -11.58
CA ASN A 52 -15.14 -4.56 -11.39
C ASN A 52 -14.40 -4.88 -10.09
N THR A 53 -14.10 -3.92 -9.23
CA THR A 53 -13.42 -4.19 -7.96
C THR A 53 -14.46 -4.57 -6.92
N GLY A 54 -14.36 -5.75 -6.31
CA GLY A 54 -15.20 -6.07 -5.14
C GLY A 54 -14.40 -6.57 -3.96
N THR A 55 -13.07 -6.68 -4.07
CA THR A 55 -12.19 -6.87 -2.92
C THR A 55 -10.96 -5.98 -3.07
N VAL A 56 -10.63 -5.25 -2.01
CA VAL A 56 -9.36 -4.55 -1.87
C VAL A 56 -8.55 -5.21 -0.75
N MET A 57 -7.34 -5.65 -1.08
CA MET A 57 -6.44 -6.29 -0.13
C MET A 57 -5.20 -5.43 0.08
N VAL A 58 -4.92 -5.04 1.32
CA VAL A 58 -3.71 -4.32 1.71
C VAL A 58 -2.73 -5.31 2.32
N VAL A 59 -1.50 -5.37 1.78
CA VAL A 59 -0.46 -6.29 2.25
C VAL A 59 0.81 -5.51 2.55
N HIS A 60 1.09 -5.34 3.84
CA HIS A 60 2.41 -4.93 4.32
C HIS A 60 3.26 -6.17 4.57
N HIS A 61 4.53 -5.99 4.93
CA HIS A 61 5.43 -7.11 5.14
C HIS A 61 6.46 -6.86 6.25
N THR A 62 6.99 -7.95 6.80
CA THR A 62 8.09 -7.92 7.77
C THR A 62 9.38 -7.39 7.13
N ASP A 63 10.22 -6.73 7.95
CA ASP A 63 11.50 -6.15 7.51
C ASP A 63 11.38 -5.20 6.30
N CYS A 64 10.35 -4.35 6.30
CA CYS A 64 10.17 -3.32 5.29
C CYS A 64 11.18 -2.18 5.47
N GLY A 65 11.81 -1.71 4.40
CA GLY A 65 12.73 -0.57 4.47
C GLY A 65 12.10 0.69 5.09
N MET A 66 10.77 0.85 4.93
CA MET A 66 10.01 1.97 5.49
C MET A 66 9.74 1.86 7.00
N THR A 67 10.11 0.77 7.67
CA THR A 67 10.11 0.70 9.15
C THR A 67 11.39 1.30 9.74
N HIS A 68 12.47 1.37 8.96
CA HIS A 68 13.79 1.83 9.40
C HIS A 68 14.02 3.32 9.12
N MET A 69 13.03 4.01 8.54
CA MET A 69 13.11 5.41 8.14
C MET A 69 11.92 6.19 8.68
N SER A 70 12.16 7.40 9.18
CA SER A 70 11.09 8.36 9.44
C SER A 70 10.87 9.28 8.23
N ASP A 71 9.66 9.79 8.08
CA ASP A 71 9.33 10.82 7.09
C ASP A 71 10.28 12.02 7.17
N SER A 72 10.56 12.49 8.39
CA SER A 72 11.51 13.58 8.63
C SER A 72 12.94 13.24 8.19
N GLY A 73 13.36 11.99 8.32
CA GLY A 73 14.65 11.50 7.88
C GLY A 73 14.77 11.53 6.35
N VAL A 74 13.75 11.03 5.65
CA VAL A 74 13.69 11.08 4.18
C VAL A 74 13.70 12.53 3.69
N LYS A 75 12.86 13.40 4.27
CA LYS A 75 12.83 14.84 3.94
C LYS A 75 14.19 15.50 4.12
N LYS A 76 14.88 15.22 5.23
CA LYS A 76 16.23 15.76 5.47
C LYS A 76 17.20 15.35 4.36
N MET A 77 17.25 14.07 4.01
CA MET A 77 18.14 13.57 2.95
C MET A 77 17.80 14.18 1.59
N LEU A 78 16.52 14.42 1.29
CA LEU A 78 16.10 15.06 0.04
C LEU A 78 16.48 16.54 0.01
N ARG A 79 16.33 17.29 1.11
CA ARG A 79 16.75 18.70 1.18
C ARG A 79 18.26 18.86 1.01
N GLU A 80 19.06 17.91 1.48
CA GLU A 80 20.51 17.91 1.23
C GLU A 80 20.84 17.71 -0.26
N ARG A 81 19.99 17.00 -1.02
CA ARG A 81 20.17 16.74 -2.46
C ARG A 81 19.58 17.83 -3.37
N ALA A 82 18.45 18.40 -2.97
CA ALA A 82 17.69 19.39 -3.73
C ALA A 82 17.25 20.55 -2.80
N PRO A 83 18.20 21.35 -2.29
CA PRO A 83 17.92 22.39 -1.31
C PRO A 83 16.93 23.46 -1.82
N GLU A 84 16.95 23.76 -3.12
CA GLU A 84 16.04 24.68 -3.80
C GLU A 84 14.58 24.21 -3.86
N ARG A 85 14.33 22.94 -3.54
CA ARG A 85 13.00 22.30 -3.53
C ARG A 85 12.46 22.05 -2.11
N SER A 86 13.06 22.65 -1.09
CA SER A 86 12.72 22.36 0.31
C SER A 86 11.23 22.52 0.63
N ALA A 87 10.55 23.55 0.12
CA ALA A 87 9.12 23.72 0.35
C ALA A 87 8.28 22.57 -0.25
N GLU A 88 8.62 22.12 -1.47
CA GLU A 88 7.95 20.99 -2.13
C GLU A 88 8.19 19.68 -1.36
N ILE A 89 9.41 19.47 -0.85
CA ILE A 89 9.77 18.29 -0.04
C ILE A 89 9.00 18.28 1.29
N ASP A 90 8.71 19.44 1.86
CA ASP A 90 8.03 19.58 3.14
C ASP A 90 6.57 19.14 3.05
N ASP A 91 5.96 19.35 1.88
CA ASP A 91 4.59 18.96 1.57
C ASP A 91 4.46 17.47 1.16
N MET A 92 5.56 16.77 0.88
CA MET A 92 5.53 15.33 0.56
C MET A 92 5.26 14.48 1.81
N GLU A 93 4.55 13.37 1.64
CA GLU A 93 4.42 12.32 2.65
C GLU A 93 5.03 11.04 2.11
N PHE A 94 5.94 10.42 2.87
CA PHE A 94 6.67 9.24 2.44
C PHE A 94 6.13 7.95 3.05
N GLY A 95 5.29 8.05 4.07
CA GLY A 95 4.50 6.94 4.57
C GLY A 95 5.33 5.92 5.34
N GLN A 96 6.05 6.37 6.39
CA GLN A 96 6.67 5.49 7.38
C GLN A 96 5.73 4.34 7.81
N ILE A 97 6.27 3.13 7.95
CA ILE A 97 5.53 1.96 8.42
C ILE A 97 5.73 1.78 9.92
N LEU A 98 4.61 1.72 10.63
CA LEU A 98 4.48 1.52 12.06
C LEU A 98 3.53 0.33 12.33
N GLU A 99 3.46 -0.12 13.58
CA GLU A 99 2.64 -1.28 13.96
C GLU A 99 1.15 -1.14 13.60
N TYR A 100 0.66 0.09 13.52
CA TYR A 100 -0.73 0.41 13.22
C TYR A 100 -0.99 0.77 11.74
N SER A 101 0.04 0.81 10.88
CA SER A 101 -0.09 1.34 9.52
C SER A 101 -1.04 0.52 8.64
N ILE A 102 -1.13 -0.80 8.81
CA ILE A 102 -2.15 -1.60 8.10
C ILE A 102 -3.54 -1.10 8.50
N LYS A 103 -3.83 -0.93 9.79
CA LYS A 103 -5.15 -0.49 10.26
C LYS A 103 -5.50 0.91 9.78
N GLU A 104 -4.52 1.80 9.78
CA GLU A 104 -4.64 3.14 9.22
C GLU A 104 -5.03 3.08 7.73
N ASP A 105 -4.30 2.30 6.93
CA ASP A 105 -4.58 2.11 5.50
C ASP A 105 -5.97 1.47 5.26
N LEU A 106 -6.39 0.51 6.08
CA LEU A 106 -7.75 -0.06 6.01
C LEU A 106 -8.83 0.97 6.34
N ASN A 107 -8.59 1.85 7.31
CA ASN A 107 -9.55 2.91 7.66
C ASN A 107 -9.66 3.95 6.54
N ILE A 108 -8.54 4.33 5.90
CA ILE A 108 -8.56 5.20 4.72
C ILE A 108 -9.45 4.61 3.62
N LEU A 109 -9.37 3.30 3.36
CA LEU A 109 -10.25 2.64 2.39
C LEU A 109 -11.73 2.71 2.79
N ARG A 110 -12.04 2.41 4.05
CA ARG A 110 -13.42 2.36 4.57
C ARG A 110 -14.09 3.73 4.61
N GLU A 111 -13.33 4.78 4.87
CA GLU A 111 -13.82 6.16 5.01
C GLU A 111 -13.77 6.94 3.68
N SER A 112 -13.13 6.37 2.66
CA SER A 112 -12.94 7.05 1.37
C SER A 112 -14.27 7.26 0.64
N PRO A 113 -14.64 8.51 0.31
CA PRO A 113 -15.81 8.79 -0.53
C PRO A 113 -15.56 8.46 -2.02
N TYR A 114 -14.33 8.06 -2.37
CA TYR A 114 -13.94 7.72 -3.74
C TYR A 114 -14.13 6.24 -4.07
N LEU A 115 -14.52 5.43 -3.09
CA LEU A 115 -14.65 3.98 -3.21
C LEU A 115 -16.08 3.54 -2.91
N SER A 116 -16.51 2.46 -3.54
CA SER A 116 -17.82 1.86 -3.35
C SER A 116 -17.95 1.28 -1.93
N THR A 117 -19.13 1.42 -1.33
CA THR A 117 -19.38 1.04 0.06
C THR A 117 -19.52 -0.47 0.29
N ASP A 118 -19.65 -1.25 -0.79
CA ASP A 118 -19.78 -2.71 -0.79
C ASP A 118 -18.45 -3.44 -0.98
N LEU A 119 -17.33 -2.72 -1.05
CA LEU A 119 -15.99 -3.32 -1.15
C LEU A 119 -15.67 -4.18 0.07
N ASN A 120 -15.25 -5.42 -0.18
CA ASN A 120 -14.63 -6.25 0.85
C ASN A 120 -13.18 -5.78 1.08
N ILE A 121 -12.87 -5.28 2.27
CA ILE A 121 -11.56 -4.70 2.61
C ILE A 121 -10.82 -5.65 3.55
N LEU A 122 -9.66 -6.14 3.11
CA LEU A 122 -8.82 -7.10 3.82
C LEU A 122 -7.42 -6.53 4.08
N GLY A 123 -6.87 -6.80 5.26
CA GLY A 123 -5.50 -6.40 5.62
C GLY A 123 -4.67 -7.59 6.06
N TYR A 124 -3.43 -7.66 5.57
CA TYR A 124 -2.49 -8.72 5.91
C TYR A 124 -1.08 -8.19 6.14
N ASN A 125 -0.36 -8.90 7.00
CA ASN A 125 1.09 -8.82 7.12
C ASN A 125 1.72 -10.07 6.51
N LEU A 126 2.58 -9.88 5.51
CA LEU A 126 3.38 -10.94 4.88
C LEU A 126 4.68 -11.13 5.64
N ASP A 127 4.97 -12.35 6.07
CA ASP A 127 6.33 -12.73 6.45
C ASP A 127 7.15 -13.03 5.20
N ILE A 128 8.12 -12.17 4.88
CA ILE A 128 8.94 -12.31 3.66
C ILE A 128 9.86 -13.53 3.68
N HIS A 129 10.10 -14.15 4.84
CA HIS A 129 10.95 -15.33 4.94
C HIS A 129 10.17 -16.62 4.74
N THR A 130 8.92 -16.68 5.21
CA THR A 130 8.07 -17.88 5.12
C THR A 130 7.04 -17.83 3.99
N GLY A 131 6.71 -16.63 3.50
CA GLY A 131 5.65 -16.40 2.52
C GLY A 131 4.23 -16.45 3.11
N LEU A 132 4.09 -16.53 4.43
CA LEU A 132 2.80 -16.65 5.11
C LEU A 132 2.16 -15.27 5.33
N LEU A 133 0.85 -15.18 5.07
CA LEU A 133 0.03 -14.02 5.38
C LEU A 133 -0.64 -14.19 6.75
N THR A 134 -0.52 -13.17 7.59
CA THR A 134 -1.28 -13.05 8.84
C THR A 134 -2.30 -11.94 8.69
N GLU A 135 -3.58 -12.26 8.89
CA GLU A 135 -4.65 -11.27 8.83
C GLU A 135 -4.53 -10.26 9.97
N VAL A 136 -4.74 -8.98 9.65
CA VAL A 136 -4.78 -7.88 10.61
C VAL A 136 -6.18 -7.28 10.62
N LYS A 137 -6.82 -7.33 11.79
CA LYS A 137 -8.19 -6.84 12.02
C LYS A 137 -8.22 -5.39 12.46
#